data_AF-A0A7W6K1R3-F1
#
_entry.id   AF-A0A7W6K1R3-F1
#
_cell.length_a   1.000
_cell.length_b   1.000
_cell.length_c   1.000
_cell.angle_alpha   90.00
_cell.angle_beta   90.00
_cell.angle_gamma   90.00
#
_symmetry.space_group_name_H-M   'P 1'
#
loop_
_entity.id
_entity.type
_entity.pdbx_description
1 polymer ?
#
loop_
_entity_poly.entity_id
_entity_poly.type
_entity_poly.pdbx_seq_one_letter_code
_entity_poly.pdbx_strand_id
1 'polypeptide(L)'
;MAPNKTIVVKSVTICNPTGGAVTAKLFWKKGSTSRMIFVGSIAANSTQIVTEPAFPLAQGETIEAIGVASVEVTVSTVMNVPNR
;
A
#
# COMPACT_ATOMS: atom_id res chain seq x y z
N MET A 1 -22.33 -0.19 21.55
CA MET A 1 -20.98 0.01 21.01
C MET A 1 -21.11 0.31 19.53
N ALA A 2 -20.54 1.40 19.02
CA ALA A 2 -20.58 1.67 17.59
C ALA A 2 -19.83 0.55 16.84
N PRO A 3 -20.34 0.06 15.70
CA PRO A 3 -19.64 -0.97 14.96
C PRO A 3 -18.25 -0.48 14.56
N ASN A 4 -17.20 -1.24 14.89
CA ASN A 4 -15.83 -0.92 14.49
C ASN A 4 -15.75 -0.92 12.97
N LYS A 5 -15.65 0.28 12.37
CA LYS A 5 -15.37 0.42 10.94
C LYS A 5 -13.92 -0.02 10.72
N THR A 6 -13.74 -1.14 10.03
CA THR A 6 -12.40 -1.62 9.66
C THR A 6 -12.16 -1.29 8.19
N ILE A 7 -11.13 -0.48 7.93
CA ILE A 7 -10.63 -0.26 6.58
C ILE A 7 -9.64 -1.39 6.28
N VAL A 8 -9.78 -2.03 5.13
CA VAL A 8 -8.91 -3.12 4.69
C VAL A 8 -8.24 -2.69 3.39
N VAL A 9 -6.91 -2.68 3.32
CA VAL A 9 -6.20 -2.49 2.06
C VAL A 9 -6.33 -3.77 1.24
N LYS A 10 -6.80 -3.65 0.01
CA LYS A 10 -6.95 -4.78 -0.92
C LYS A 10 -5.78 -4.88 -1.88
N SER A 11 -5.28 -3.74 -2.33
CA SER A 11 -4.12 -3.70 -3.21
C SER A 11 -3.41 -2.36 -3.12
N VAL A 12 -2.12 -2.38 -3.44
CA VAL A 12 -1.32 -1.19 -3.71
C VAL A 12 -0.80 -1.29 -5.13
N THR A 13 -1.06 -0.25 -5.92
CA THR A 13 -0.56 -0.13 -7.29
C THR A 13 0.60 0.84 -7.29
N ILE A 14 1.72 0.41 -7.87
CA ILE A 14 2.94 1.21 -7.99
C ILE A 14 3.25 1.38 -9.48
N CYS A 15 3.23 2.62 -9.96
CA CYS A 15 3.55 2.97 -11.34
C CYS A 15 4.96 3.57 -11.40
N ASN A 16 5.77 3.04 -12.32
CA ASN A 16 7.08 3.59 -12.65
C ASN A 16 7.01 4.25 -14.04
N PRO A 17 6.79 5.57 -14.12
CA PRO A 17 6.76 6.30 -15.38
C PRO A 17 8.16 6.67 -15.89
N THR A 18 9.23 6.26 -15.21
CA THR A 18 10.60 6.65 -15.58
C THR A 18 11.15 5.79 -16.71
N GLY A 19 12.23 6.27 -17.34
CA GLY A 19 12.94 5.55 -18.40
C GLY A 19 13.83 4.39 -17.92
N GLY A 20 13.89 4.11 -16.62
CA GLY A 20 14.72 3.05 -16.03
C GLY A 20 13.94 2.16 -15.09
N ALA A 21 14.45 0.95 -14.84
CA ALA A 21 13.89 0.09 -13.80
C ALA A 21 14.16 0.69 -12.41
N VAL A 22 13.18 0.61 -11.52
CA VAL A 22 13.22 1.20 -10.17
C VAL A 22 12.92 0.14 -9.14
N THR A 23 13.72 0.09 -8.07
CA THR A 23 13.34 -0.69 -6.88
C THR A 23 12.36 0.12 -6.04
N ALA A 24 11.17 -0.44 -5.82
CA ALA A 24 10.16 0.11 -4.92
C ALA A 24 10.03 -0.78 -3.67
N LYS A 25 9.79 -0.14 -2.53
CA LYS A 25 9.53 -0.79 -1.25
C LYS A 25 8.21 -0.27 -0.69
N LEU A 26 7.36 -1.16 -0.19
CA LEU A 26 6.15 -0.79 0.55
C LEU A 26 6.31 -1.18 2.01
N PHE A 27 5.90 -0.27 2.89
CA PHE A 27 5.89 -0.46 4.32
C PHE A 27 4.49 -0.22 4.88
N TRP A 28 4.09 -1.07 5.80
CA TRP A 28 2.99 -0.83 6.71
C TRP A 28 3.53 -0.27 8.02
N LYS A 29 3.09 0.93 8.38
CA LYS A 29 3.50 1.62 9.60
C LYS A 29 2.39 1.54 10.64
N LYS A 30 2.76 1.08 11.84
CA LYS A 30 1.93 1.05 13.04
C LYS A 30 2.64 1.82 14.15
N GLY A 31 2.27 3.09 14.32
CA GLY A 31 3.02 3.98 15.20
C GLY A 31 4.48 4.11 14.76
N SER A 32 5.42 3.81 15.65
CA SER A 32 6.86 3.81 15.37
C SER A 32 7.36 2.52 14.70
N THR A 33 6.52 1.49 14.57
CA THR A 33 6.91 0.21 13.97
C THR A 33 6.66 0.24 12.47
N SER A 34 7.67 -0.13 11.69
CA SER A 34 7.56 -0.26 10.22
C SER A 34 7.80 -1.70 9.82
N ARG A 35 6.88 -2.27 9.03
CA ARG A 35 7.01 -3.62 8.46
C ARG A 35 7.00 -3.53 6.94
N MET A 36 8.06 -4.01 6.31
CA MET A 36 8.11 -4.11 4.85
C MET A 36 7.14 -5.20 4.40
N ILE A 37 6.24 -4.86 3.48
CA ILE A 37 5.24 -5.77 2.90
C ILE A 37 5.53 -6.09 1.43
N PHE A 38 6.37 -5.29 0.77
CA PHE A 38 6.82 -5.54 -0.59
C PHE A 38 8.21 -4.92 -0.82
N VAL A 39 9.04 -5.61 -1.59
CA VAL A 39 10.22 -5.07 -2.24
C VAL A 39 10.34 -5.72 -3.61
N GLY A 40 10.53 -4.91 -4.65
CA GLY A 40 10.67 -5.42 -6.01
C GLY A 40 11.17 -4.37 -6.99
N SER A 41 11.77 -4.85 -8.07
CA SER A 41 12.12 -4.02 -9.22
C SER A 41 10.90 -3.88 -10.13
N ILE A 42 10.52 -2.65 -10.45
CA ILE A 42 9.47 -2.31 -11.40
C ILE A 42 10.16 -1.80 -12.66
N ALA A 43 9.90 -2.47 -13.78
CA ALA A 43 10.46 -2.09 -15.07
C ALA A 43 10.08 -0.65 -15.45
N ALA A 44 10.86 -0.04 -16.34
CA ALA A 44 10.56 1.27 -16.92
C ALA A 44 9.17 1.27 -17.60
N ASN A 45 8.42 2.36 -17.44
CA ASN A 45 7.07 2.53 -18.00
C ASN A 45 6.10 1.37 -17.67
N SER A 46 6.23 0.80 -16.47
CA SER A 46 5.43 -0.36 -16.05
C SER A 46 4.70 -0.09 -14.74
N THR A 47 3.70 -0.91 -14.48
CA THR A 47 2.89 -0.88 -13.26
C THR A 47 2.94 -2.24 -12.57
N GLN A 48 3.23 -2.22 -11.27
CA GLN A 48 3.16 -3.39 -10.40
C GLN A 48 1.95 -3.27 -9.48
N ILE A 49 1.14 -4.33 -9.42
CA ILE A 49 0.06 -4.46 -8.44
C ILE A 49 0.53 -5.40 -7.33
N VAL A 50 0.38 -4.98 -6.07
CA VAL A 50 0.69 -5.75 -4.87
C VAL A 50 -0.62 -6.07 -4.15
N THR A 51 -0.99 -7.35 -4.07
CA THR A 51 -2.32 -7.83 -3.64
C THR A 51 -2.32 -8.70 -2.38
N GLU A 52 -1.19 -8.87 -1.71
CA GLU A 52 -0.97 -9.92 -0.70
C GLU A 52 -0.61 -9.37 0.70
N PRO A 53 -1.17 -9.95 1.78
CA PRO A 53 -2.58 -10.24 2.01
C PRO A 53 -3.35 -8.96 2.39
N ALA A 54 -4.68 -8.99 2.23
CA ALA A 54 -5.52 -7.86 2.65
C ALA A 54 -5.37 -7.60 4.16
N PHE A 55 -4.69 -6.51 4.54
CA PHE A 55 -4.43 -6.18 5.95
C PHE A 55 -5.39 -5.09 6.44
N PRO A 56 -5.91 -5.22 7.68
CA PRO A 56 -6.70 -4.17 8.29
C PRO A 56 -5.79 -2.97 8.59
N LEU A 57 -6.21 -1.78 8.18
CA LEU A 57 -5.65 -0.52 8.67
C LEU A 57 -6.45 -0.08 9.89
N ALA A 58 -5.81 -0.14 11.06
CA ALA A 58 -6.34 0.49 12.26
C ALA A 58 -6.15 2.01 12.21
N GLN A 59 -6.84 2.72 13.10
CA GLN A 59 -6.68 4.16 13.24
C GLN A 59 -5.21 4.50 13.56
N GLY A 60 -4.62 5.42 12.76
CA GLY A 60 -3.23 5.85 12.92
C GLY A 60 -2.19 4.95 12.22
N GLU A 61 -2.60 3.86 11.58
CA GLU A 61 -1.73 3.06 10.72
C GLU A 61 -1.70 3.63 9.29
N THR A 62 -0.56 3.53 8.63
CA THR A 62 -0.37 4.08 7.27
C THR A 62 0.37 3.13 6.35
N ILE A 63 0.24 3.37 5.04
CA ILE A 63 1.04 2.74 4.01
C ILE A 63 2.00 3.77 3.45
N GLU A 64 3.27 3.39 3.44
CA GLU A 64 4.35 4.21 2.90
C GLU A 64 5.04 3.45 1.78
N ALA A 65 5.20 4.12 0.66
CA ALA A 65 5.98 3.63 -0.45
C ALA A 65 7.26 4.43 -0.56
N ILE A 66 8.38 3.72 -0.69
CA ILE A 66 9.70 4.30 -0.90
C ILE A 66 10.20 3.81 -2.26
N GLY A 67 10.40 4.74 -3.18
CA GLY A 67 10.98 4.51 -4.51
C GLY A 67 11.81 5.72 -4.93
N VAL A 68 12.11 5.85 -6.23
CA VAL A 68 12.56 7.15 -6.76
C VAL A 68 11.42 8.16 -6.72
N ALA A 69 11.75 9.45 -6.67
CA ALA A 69 10.77 10.54 -6.49
C ALA A 69 9.61 10.57 -7.50
N SER A 70 9.75 9.90 -8.65
CA SER A 70 8.76 9.86 -9.73
C SER A 70 7.83 8.65 -9.70
N VAL A 71 7.93 7.77 -8.69
CA VAL A 71 7.02 6.62 -8.58
C VAL A 71 5.66 7.10 -8.06
N GLU A 72 4.60 6.78 -8.79
CA GLU A 72 3.22 7.06 -8.37
C GLU A 72 2.63 5.85 -7.64
N VAL A 73 1.91 6.10 -6.55
CA VAL A 73 1.39 5.03 -5.68
C VAL A 73 -0.08 5.27 -5.41
N THR A 74 -0.89 4.26 -5.73
CA THR A 74 -2.34 4.25 -5.46
C THR A 74 -2.68 3.13 -4.49
N VAL A 75 -3.42 3.44 -3.43
CA VAL A 75 -3.86 2.47 -2.42
C VAL A 75 -5.36 2.22 -2.59
N SER A 76 -5.74 0.96 -2.82
CA SER A 76 -7.15 0.55 -2.91
C SER A 76 -7.61 -0.04 -1.58
N THR A 77 -8.67 0.53 -0.99
CA THR A 77 -9.21 0.10 0.30
C THR A 77 -10.69 -0.23 0.24
N VAL A 78 -11.13 -1.17 1.07
CA VAL A 78 -12.54 -1.47 1.32
C VAL A 78 -12.86 -1.15 2.77
N MET A 79 -13.97 -0.44 3.00
CA MET A 79 -14.49 -0.20 4.34
C MET A 79 -15.59 -1.22 4.64
N ASN A 80 -15.39 -2.04 5.67
CA ASN A 80 -16.47 -2.86 6.20
C ASN A 80 -17.33 -2.00 7.12
N VAL A 81 -18.58 -1.76 6.72
CA VAL A 81 -19.61 -1.12 7.55
C VAL A 81 -20.52 -2.23 8.05
N PRO A 82 -20.50 -2.58 9.35
CA PRO A 82 -21.38 -3.59 9.88
C PRO A 82 -22.85 -3.18 9.70
N ASN A 83 -23.66 -4.09 9.14
CA ASN A 83 -25.10 -3.89 9.05
C ASN A 83 -25.66 -3.72 10.47
N ARG A 84 -26.48 -2.68 10.65
CA ARG A 84 -27.15 -2.34 11.91
C ARG A 84 -28.20 -3.37 12.27
#